data_AF-A0A7K2VEW4-F1
#
_entry.id   AF-A0A7K2VEW4-F1
#
_cell.length_a   1.000
_cell.length_b   1.000
_cell.length_c   1.000
_cell.angle_alpha   90.00
_cell.angle_beta   90.00
_cell.angle_gamma   90.00
#
_symmetry.space_group_name_H-M   'P 1'
#
loop_
_entity.id
_entity.type
_entity.pdbx_description
1 polymer ?
#
loop_
_entity_poly.entity_id
_entity_poly.type
_entity_poly.pdbx_seq_one_letter_code
_entity_poly.pdbx_strand_id
1 'polypeptide(L)'
;MDTATTAAPDPVPAPAACPGDPTPAASPPAPARVDGDQAVGLREAHERHLPDITIAALRYARANDRTFPKPVGKRGAEPLYRVGDLKKWARNRPRVASGTTDLD
;
A
#
# COMPACT_ATOMS: atom_id res chain seq x y z
N MET A 1 21.01 22.98 -67.55
CA MET A 1 21.20 21.62 -67.02
C MET A 1 19.97 21.25 -66.20
N ASP A 2 18.97 20.78 -66.95
CA ASP A 2 17.99 19.71 -66.71
C ASP A 2 17.40 19.36 -65.32
N THR A 3 16.05 19.35 -65.35
CA THR A 3 15.09 18.31 -64.89
C THR A 3 14.53 18.28 -63.46
N ALA A 4 13.21 18.13 -63.45
CA ALA A 4 12.26 18.01 -62.34
C ALA A 4 12.24 16.61 -61.69
N THR A 5 11.58 16.49 -60.53
CA THR A 5 10.67 15.37 -60.10
C THR A 5 10.59 15.33 -58.56
N THR A 6 9.45 15.58 -57.90
CA THR A 6 8.25 14.75 -57.64
C THR A 6 8.43 13.58 -56.64
N ALA A 7 7.46 13.53 -55.71
CA ALA A 7 6.99 12.45 -54.85
C ALA A 7 7.81 12.01 -53.60
N ALA A 8 7.20 12.22 -52.43
CA ALA A 8 7.20 11.27 -51.31
C ALA A 8 5.79 10.64 -51.23
N PRO A 9 5.51 9.53 -50.50
CA PRO A 9 6.38 8.65 -49.69
C PRO A 9 6.18 7.13 -50.01
N ASP A 10 6.98 6.23 -49.40
CA ASP A 10 6.46 4.93 -48.91
C ASP A 10 7.47 4.26 -47.93
N PRO A 11 7.01 3.63 -46.83
CA PRO A 11 7.84 2.93 -45.85
C PRO A 11 7.74 1.39 -45.97
N VAL A 12 8.86 0.66 -45.91
CA VAL A 12 8.86 -0.80 -45.66
C VAL A 12 10.09 -1.18 -44.81
N PRO A 13 9.94 -2.06 -43.79
CA PRO A 13 10.79 -2.09 -42.61
C PRO A 13 12.02 -2.97 -42.77
N ALA A 14 13.11 -2.66 -42.06
CA ALA A 14 14.23 -3.58 -41.88
C ALA A 14 14.07 -4.33 -40.55
N PRO A 15 13.89 -5.67 -40.56
CA PRO A 15 14.02 -6.47 -39.35
C PRO A 15 15.48 -6.91 -39.22
N ALA A 16 16.17 -6.46 -38.17
CA ALA A 16 17.25 -7.19 -37.50
C ALA A 16 17.75 -6.39 -36.29
N ALA A 17 16.89 -6.23 -35.28
CA ALA A 17 17.42 -6.05 -33.93
C ALA A 17 17.91 -7.43 -33.49
N CYS A 18 19.23 -7.57 -33.33
CA CYS A 18 19.84 -8.73 -32.71
C CYS A 18 19.10 -9.07 -31.41
N PRO A 19 18.75 -10.35 -31.15
CA PRO A 19 18.25 -10.76 -29.84
C PRO A 19 19.44 -10.79 -28.89
N GLY A 20 19.88 -9.62 -28.45
CA GLY A 20 20.60 -9.48 -27.19
C GLY A 20 19.55 -9.63 -26.10
N ASP A 21 19.29 -10.88 -25.72
CA ASP A 21 18.46 -11.31 -24.61
C ASP A 21 18.68 -10.37 -23.41
N PRO A 22 17.77 -9.45 -23.07
CA PRO A 22 17.74 -8.94 -21.72
C PRO A 22 17.03 -10.06 -20.97
N THR A 23 17.77 -11.08 -20.55
CA THR A 23 17.27 -12.00 -19.52
C THR A 23 16.72 -11.07 -18.44
N PRO A 24 15.40 -11.03 -18.19
CA PRO A 24 14.93 -10.41 -16.99
C PRO A 24 15.54 -11.29 -15.92
N ALA A 25 16.50 -10.75 -15.16
CA ALA A 25 16.91 -11.37 -13.92
C ALA A 25 15.60 -11.53 -13.14
N ALA A 26 15.05 -12.75 -13.19
CA ALA A 26 13.83 -13.11 -12.50
C ALA A 26 14.19 -12.95 -11.04
N SER A 27 13.91 -11.76 -10.51
CA SER A 27 13.98 -11.50 -9.09
C SER A 27 13.18 -12.63 -8.45
N PRO A 28 13.73 -13.32 -7.42
CA PRO A 28 13.02 -14.40 -6.76
C PRO A 28 11.61 -13.89 -6.43
N PRO A 29 10.56 -14.73 -6.60
CA PRO A 29 9.20 -14.29 -6.34
C PRO A 29 9.19 -13.66 -4.96
N ALA A 30 8.89 -12.36 -4.90
CA ALA A 30 8.82 -11.65 -3.62
C ALA A 30 7.87 -12.48 -2.74
N PRO A 31 8.26 -12.81 -1.50
CA PRO A 31 7.40 -13.60 -0.63
C PRO A 31 6.03 -12.90 -0.62
N ALA A 32 4.98 -13.68 -0.89
CA ALA A 32 3.61 -13.17 -0.90
C ALA A 32 3.44 -12.35 0.37
N ARG A 33 3.29 -11.02 0.22
CA ARG A 33 3.21 -10.13 1.38
C ARG A 33 2.01 -10.61 2.18
N VAL A 34 2.28 -11.24 3.32
CA VAL A 34 1.24 -11.59 4.27
C VAL A 34 0.57 -10.26 4.60
N ASP A 35 -0.74 -10.12 4.39
CA ASP A 35 -1.44 -8.83 4.54
C ASP A 35 -1.20 -8.19 5.93
N GLY A 36 -0.86 -9.01 6.94
CA GLY A 36 -0.46 -8.57 8.28
C GLY A 36 0.86 -7.79 8.33
N ASP A 37 1.76 -8.01 7.36
CA ASP A 37 3.02 -7.28 7.24
C ASP A 37 2.87 -5.96 6.48
N GLN A 38 1.70 -5.61 5.94
CA GLN A 38 1.56 -4.31 5.29
C GLN A 38 1.76 -3.17 6.30
N ALA A 39 2.60 -2.18 5.95
CA ALA A 39 2.81 -0.98 6.74
C ALA A 39 1.90 0.15 6.23
N VAL A 40 0.94 0.58 7.06
CA VAL A 40 -0.10 1.54 6.68
C VAL A 40 -0.20 2.69 7.69
N GLY A 41 -0.72 3.82 7.23
CA GLY A 41 -1.08 4.95 8.08
C GLY A 41 -2.33 4.68 8.91
N LEU A 42 -2.57 5.48 9.96
CA LEU A 42 -3.75 5.29 10.82
C LEU A 42 -5.06 5.48 10.07
N ARG A 43 -5.09 6.42 9.11
CA ARG A 43 -6.29 6.69 8.31
C ARG A 43 -6.67 5.47 7.46
N GLU A 44 -5.70 4.95 6.72
CA GLU A 44 -5.85 3.77 5.89
C GLU A 44 -6.19 2.52 6.72
N ALA A 45 -5.59 2.37 7.91
CA ALA A 45 -5.91 1.29 8.83
C ALA A 45 -7.39 1.28 9.22
N HIS A 46 -7.95 2.44 9.59
CA HIS A 46 -9.37 2.59 9.89
C HIS A 46 -10.25 2.24 8.68
N GLU A 47 -9.90 2.76 7.50
CA GLU A 47 -10.75 2.61 6.30
C GLU A 47 -10.79 1.17 5.77
N ARG A 48 -9.67 0.43 5.84
CA ARG A 48 -9.52 -0.85 5.11
C ARG A 48 -9.32 -2.08 6.00
N HIS A 49 -8.85 -1.92 7.23
CA HIS A 49 -8.40 -3.04 8.05
C HIS A 49 -9.06 -3.13 9.42
N LEU A 50 -9.49 -2.00 9.97
CA LEU A 50 -10.12 -1.85 11.27
C LEU A 50 -11.35 -0.93 11.17
N PRO A 51 -12.37 -1.29 10.36
CA PRO A 51 -13.57 -0.47 10.20
C PRO A 51 -14.34 -0.28 11.52
N ASP A 52 -14.23 -1.23 12.44
CA ASP A 52 -14.89 -1.20 13.75
C ASP A 52 -14.24 -0.19 14.73
N ILE A 53 -13.10 0.39 14.38
CA ILE A 53 -12.38 1.36 15.22
C ILE A 53 -12.30 2.69 14.48
N THR A 54 -12.75 3.76 15.15
CA THR A 54 -12.68 5.11 14.58
C THR A 54 -11.24 5.61 14.49
N ILE A 55 -10.94 6.44 13.49
CA ILE A 55 -9.63 7.12 13.38
C ILE A 55 -9.28 7.95 14.63
N ALA A 56 -10.29 8.52 15.30
CA ALA A 56 -10.11 9.25 16.54
C ALA A 56 -9.64 8.32 17.67
N ALA A 57 -10.24 7.13 17.80
CA ALA A 57 -9.82 6.14 18.79
C ALA A 57 -8.38 5.65 18.53
N LEU A 58 -7.99 5.47 17.26
CA LEU A 58 -6.61 5.13 16.91
C LEU A 58 -5.61 6.24 17.30
N ARG A 59 -5.94 7.50 17.03
CA ARG A 59 -5.10 8.65 17.41
C ARG A 59 -4.99 8.81 18.93
N TYR A 60 -6.10 8.65 19.63
CA TYR A 60 -6.14 8.71 21.09
C TYR A 60 -5.30 7.60 21.70
N ALA A 61 -5.47 6.36 21.24
CA ALA A 61 -4.70 5.23 21.74
C ALA A 61 -3.20 5.39 21.48
N ARG A 62 -2.80 5.83 20.30
CA ARG A 62 -1.39 6.13 20.01
C ARG A 62 -0.75 7.08 21.02
N ALA A 63 -1.51 8.06 21.52
CA ALA A 63 -1.00 9.04 22.49
C ALA A 63 -1.08 8.55 23.95
N ASN A 64 -2.04 7.70 24.30
CA ASN A 64 -2.39 7.39 25.70
C ASN A 64 -2.22 5.92 26.11
N ASP A 65 -2.19 4.99 25.15
CA ASP A 65 -2.16 3.55 25.38
C ASP A 65 -0.74 3.01 25.20
N ARG A 66 -0.11 2.59 26.31
CA ARG A 66 1.25 2.04 26.31
C ARG A 66 1.37 0.71 25.54
N THR A 67 0.26 0.02 25.33
CA THR A 67 0.20 -1.23 24.56
C THR A 67 -0.06 -1.00 23.08
N PHE A 68 -0.26 0.26 22.67
CA PHE A 68 -0.43 0.60 21.27
C PHE A 68 0.82 0.24 20.46
N PRO A 69 0.67 -0.33 19.25
CA PRO A 69 1.81 -0.70 18.42
C PRO A 69 2.76 0.46 18.15
N LYS A 70 4.06 0.18 18.17
CA LYS A 70 5.06 1.16 17.76
C LYS A 70 5.04 1.34 16.23
N PRO A 71 5.28 2.56 15.73
CA PRO A 71 5.41 2.76 14.29
C PRO A 71 6.63 2.00 13.77
N VAL A 72 6.46 1.31 12.63
CA VAL A 72 7.54 0.57 11.94
C VAL A 72 8.26 1.42 10.90
N GLY A 73 7.75 2.63 10.64
CA GLY A 73 8.33 3.57 9.70
C GLY A 73 7.53 4.86 9.62
N LYS A 74 7.84 5.67 8.61
CA LYS A 74 7.12 6.91 8.32
C LYS A 74 6.98 7.10 6.81
N ARG A 75 5.88 7.74 6.40
CA ARG A 75 5.62 8.22 5.04
C ARG A 75 5.40 9.72 5.11
N GLY A 76 6.44 10.48 4.79
CA GLY A 76 6.47 11.92 5.09
C GLY A 76 6.32 12.16 6.59
N ALA A 77 5.26 12.86 6.99
CA ALA A 77 4.90 13.11 8.38
C ALA A 77 3.99 12.02 9.00
N GLU A 78 3.47 11.08 8.21
CA GLU A 78 2.56 10.05 8.71
C GLU A 78 3.34 8.84 9.27
N PRO A 79 3.16 8.47 10.54
CA PRO A 79 3.73 7.25 11.09
C PRO A 79 3.01 6.02 10.50
N LEU A 80 3.79 5.02 10.10
CA LEU A 80 3.29 3.76 9.55
C LEU A 80 3.33 2.65 10.60
N TYR A 81 2.29 1.81 10.61
CA TYR A 81 2.13 0.70 11.54
C TYR A 81 1.87 -0.58 10.76
N ARG A 82 2.32 -1.72 11.29
CA ARG A 82 1.96 -3.01 10.70
C ARG A 82 0.48 -3.28 10.94
N VAL A 83 -0.23 -3.69 9.89
CA VAL A 83 -1.65 -4.06 9.95
C VAL A 83 -1.87 -5.19 10.96
N GLY A 84 -0.97 -6.17 11.02
CA GLY A 84 -1.04 -7.29 11.95
C GLY A 84 -1.00 -6.85 13.41
N ASP A 85 -0.12 -5.91 13.76
CA ASP A 85 -0.01 -5.38 15.11
C ASP A 85 -1.24 -4.57 15.51
N LEU A 86 -1.75 -3.75 14.59
CA LEU A 86 -2.99 -3.00 14.81
C LEU A 86 -4.20 -3.93 15.02
N LYS A 87 -4.33 -4.99 14.22
CA LYS A 87 -5.38 -6.02 14.40
C LYS A 87 -5.24 -6.78 15.71
N LYS A 88 -4.01 -7.13 16.10
CA LYS A 88 -3.72 -7.82 17.36
C LYS A 88 -4.08 -6.93 18.56
N TRP A 89 -3.65 -5.67 18.53
CA TRP A 89 -3.98 -4.69 19.56
C TRP A 89 -5.50 -4.46 19.65
N ALA A 90 -6.18 -4.28 18.52
CA ALA A 90 -7.63 -4.11 18.46
C ALA A 90 -8.39 -5.30 19.09
N ARG A 91 -7.94 -6.52 18.79
CA ARG A 91 -8.52 -7.74 19.36
C ARG A 91 -8.32 -7.87 20.87
N ASN A 92 -7.16 -7.43 21.36
CA ASN A 92 -6.78 -7.54 22.77
C ASN A 92 -7.29 -6.38 23.64
N ARG A 93 -8.01 -5.41 23.05
CA ARG A 93 -8.64 -4.37 23.86
C ARG A 93 -9.74 -4.97 24.74
N PRO A 94 -9.86 -4.53 26.01
CA PRO A 94 -11.05 -4.79 26.79
C PRO A 94 -12.24 -4.22 26.00
N ARG A 95 -13.08 -5.10 25.44
CA ARG A 95 -14.33 -4.71 24.79
C ARG A 95 -15.32 -4.29 25.87
N VAL A 96 -15.09 -3.17 26.51
CA VAL A 96 -16.07 -2.60 27.45
C VAL A 96 -17.23 -2.02 26.64
N ALA A 97 -18.30 -2.82 26.56
CA ALA A 97 -19.71 -2.51 26.32
C ALA A 97 -20.11 -1.84 24.98
N SER A 98 -20.32 -2.65 23.94
CA SER A 98 -21.35 -2.37 22.92
C SER A 98 -22.73 -2.79 23.46
N GLY A 99 -23.14 -2.19 24.57
CA GLY A 99 -24.36 -2.57 25.30
C GLY A 99 -24.74 -1.53 26.34
N THR A 100 -25.02 -0.30 25.89
CA THR A 100 -25.93 0.67 26.53
C THR A 100 -26.23 1.74 25.47
N THR A 101 -27.00 1.32 24.47
CA THR A 101 -28.06 2.18 23.94
C THR A 101 -29.35 1.52 24.40
N ASP A 102 -29.65 1.74 25.67
CA ASP A 102 -30.99 1.64 26.24
C ASP A 102 -31.02 2.77 27.26
N LEU A 103 -31.49 3.93 26.79
CA LEU A 103 -32.04 4.97 27.65
C LEU A 103 -33.50 5.05 27.22
N ASP A 104 -34.34 4.52 28.09
CA ASP A 104 -35.74 4.90 28.27
C ASP A 104 -35.86 6.43 28.45
#